data_AF-A0A4S4KEZ6-F1
#
_entry.id   AF-A0A4S4KEZ6-F1
#
_cell.length_a   1.000
_cell.length_b   1.000
_cell.length_c   1.000
_cell.angle_alpha   90.00
_cell.angle_beta   90.00
_cell.angle_gamma   90.00
#
_symmetry.space_group_name_H-M   'P 1'
#
loop_
_entity.id
_entity.type
_entity.pdbx_description
1 polymer ?
#
loop_
_entity_poly.entity_id
_entity_poly.type
_entity_poly.pdbx_seq_one_letter_code
_entity_poly.pdbx_strand_id
1 'polypeptide(L)'
;MVCTAVVDLLRLVGLLLEFDGSPPKKVKVVKEENAVSLGPQVSEGELVFGVAHIFASFNDTFVHVTDLSGKETISRVTGGMKVKADRDESSPYAAMLAAQDVATRCREVGITALHVKLRATGGTGTKTPGPGAQSALRALARAGMRIGRIEDVTPVPTDSTRRKGGRRGRRL
;
A
#
# COMPACT_ATOMS: atom_id res chain seq x y z
N MET A 1 60.53 -5.25 -6.15
CA MET A 1 61.02 -3.87 -6.17
C MET A 1 60.84 -3.29 -7.58
N VAL A 2 59.58 -3.20 -8.03
CA VAL A 2 59.16 -2.54 -9.26
C VAL A 2 58.01 -1.62 -8.90
N CYS A 3 58.33 -0.33 -8.91
CA CYS A 3 57.50 0.83 -9.19
C CYS A 3 56.13 0.98 -8.51
N THR A 4 56.17 1.47 -7.28
CA THR A 4 55.18 2.39 -6.68
C THR A 4 55.20 3.80 -7.35
N ALA A 5 55.32 3.86 -8.68
CA ALA A 5 55.50 5.12 -9.42
C ALA A 5 54.31 5.50 -10.32
N VAL A 6 53.24 4.69 -10.35
CA VAL A 6 52.06 4.96 -11.21
C VAL A 6 50.96 5.73 -10.45
N VAL A 7 51.01 5.76 -9.12
CA VAL A 7 49.96 6.41 -8.30
C VAL A 7 50.23 7.89 -8.06
N ASP A 8 51.47 8.36 -8.24
CA ASP A 8 51.86 9.75 -7.96
C ASP A 8 51.81 10.70 -9.17
N LEU A 9 51.55 10.20 -10.38
CA LEU A 9 51.40 11.06 -11.56
C LEU A 9 49.99 11.66 -11.72
N LEU A 10 48.98 11.08 -11.06
CA LEU A 10 47.58 11.52 -11.14
C LEU A 10 47.22 12.62 -10.13
N ARG A 11 48.16 13.04 -9.28
CA ARG A 11 47.96 14.12 -8.30
C ARG A 11 48.61 15.45 -8.67
N LEU A 12 49.40 15.51 -9.75
CA LEU A 12 50.18 16.70 -10.10
C LEU A 12 49.64 17.51 -11.29
N VAL A 13 48.64 17.02 -12.00
CA VAL A 13 47.98 17.78 -13.08
C VAL A 13 46.64 18.33 -12.58
N GLY A 14 46.74 19.35 -11.72
CA GLY A 14 45.65 20.27 -11.49
C GLY A 14 45.48 21.20 -12.69
N LEU A 15 44.38 21.04 -13.42
CA LEU A 15 43.58 22.13 -14.00
C LEU A 15 42.26 22.07 -13.21
N LEU A 16 41.93 22.95 -12.26
CA LEU A 16 41.59 24.38 -12.36
C LEU A 16 40.67 24.70 -13.55
N LEU A 17 39.50 25.30 -13.21
CA LEU A 17 38.39 25.80 -14.03
C LEU A 17 37.24 24.77 -14.16
N GLU A 18 36.02 24.95 -13.65
CA GLU A 18 35.26 26.16 -13.32
C GLU A 18 34.21 25.90 -12.22
N PHE A 19 33.84 27.00 -11.56
CA PHE A 19 32.74 27.16 -10.62
C PHE A 19 31.39 26.72 -11.22
N ASP A 20 30.69 25.80 -10.56
CA ASP A 20 29.23 25.83 -10.48
C ASP A 20 28.82 25.76 -9.01
N GLY A 21 28.94 26.93 -8.37
CA GLY A 21 28.26 27.23 -7.12
C GLY A 21 26.76 27.23 -7.36
N SER A 22 26.13 26.06 -7.26
CA SER A 22 24.72 26.03 -6.91
C SER A 22 24.60 26.48 -5.45
N PRO A 23 23.84 27.54 -5.14
CA PRO A 23 23.62 27.90 -3.74
C PRO A 23 22.96 26.70 -3.07
N PRO A 24 23.31 26.35 -1.81
CA PRO A 24 22.47 25.43 -1.07
C PRO A 24 21.07 26.03 -1.10
N LYS A 25 20.14 25.39 -1.83
CA LYS A 25 18.73 25.77 -1.78
C LYS A 25 18.42 25.83 -0.31
N LYS A 26 18.13 27.02 0.20
CA LYS A 26 17.63 27.22 1.57
C LYS A 26 16.53 26.19 1.72
N VAL A 27 16.83 25.11 2.45
CA VAL A 27 15.82 24.17 2.89
C VAL A 27 14.93 25.07 3.71
N LYS A 28 13.77 25.42 3.13
CA LYS A 28 12.71 26.05 3.90
C LYS A 28 12.48 25.03 5.00
N VAL A 29 12.89 25.40 6.22
CA VAL A 29 12.42 24.77 7.44
C VAL A 29 10.93 25.02 7.38
N VAL A 30 10.21 24.06 6.80
CA VAL A 30 8.77 23.99 6.93
C VAL A 30 8.59 23.79 8.42
N LYS A 31 8.09 24.81 9.10
CA LYS A 31 7.59 24.70 10.46
C LYS A 31 6.73 23.43 10.48
N GLU A 32 7.13 22.47 11.28
CA GLU A 32 6.25 21.39 11.70
C GLU A 32 5.14 22.04 12.50
N GLU A 33 4.11 22.49 11.78
CA GLU A 33 2.84 22.85 12.36
C GLU A 33 2.28 21.53 12.88
N ASN A 34 2.37 21.35 14.20
CA ASN A 34 1.83 20.24 14.98
C ASN A 34 0.56 19.67 14.36
N ALA A 35 0.71 18.65 13.52
CA ALA A 35 -0.40 17.84 13.09
C ALA A 35 -0.89 17.14 14.36
N VAL A 36 -2.11 17.48 14.77
CA VAL A 36 -2.78 17.01 15.99
C VAL A 36 -2.43 15.54 16.22
N SER A 37 -1.72 15.25 17.32
CA SER A 37 -1.38 13.88 17.71
C SER A 37 -2.65 13.16 18.18
N LEU A 38 -3.48 12.75 17.22
CA LEU A 38 -4.68 11.94 17.39
C LEU A 38 -4.37 10.43 17.48
N GLY A 39 -3.10 10.09 17.71
CA GLY A 39 -2.65 8.71 17.87
C GLY A 39 -2.72 8.27 19.33
N PRO A 40 -2.91 6.97 19.59
CA PRO A 40 -2.80 6.42 20.93
C PRO A 40 -1.40 6.69 21.49
N GLN A 41 -1.32 7.03 22.78
CA GLN A 41 -0.04 7.15 23.47
C GLN A 41 0.48 5.75 23.77
N VAL A 42 1.40 5.26 22.95
CA VAL A 42 1.99 3.92 23.09
C VAL A 42 3.48 4.05 23.40
N SER A 43 3.97 3.18 24.29
CA SER A 43 5.40 3.07 24.58
C SER A 43 6.17 2.56 23.37
N GLU A 44 7.44 2.98 23.25
CA GLU A 44 8.34 2.56 22.19
C GLU A 44 8.48 1.02 22.17
N GLY A 45 7.94 0.39 21.12
CA GLY A 45 7.99 -1.07 20.93
C GLY A 45 6.62 -1.75 20.90
N GLU A 46 5.56 -1.08 21.36
CA GLU A 46 4.20 -1.61 21.27
C GLU A 46 3.57 -1.29 19.90
N LEU A 47 2.84 -2.27 19.35
CA LEU A 47 2.22 -2.15 18.05
C LEU A 47 0.73 -1.88 18.19
N VAL A 48 0.28 -0.82 17.53
CA VAL A 48 -1.14 -0.52 17.39
C VAL A 48 -1.65 -1.32 16.21
N PHE A 49 -2.55 -2.26 16.48
CA PHE A 49 -3.15 -3.11 15.47
C PHE A 49 -4.44 -2.49 14.92
N GLY A 50 -4.50 -2.38 13.59
CA GLY A 50 -5.74 -2.20 12.85
C GLY A 50 -6.11 -3.45 12.06
N VAL A 51 -7.27 -3.43 11.41
CA VAL A 51 -7.69 -4.49 10.48
C VAL A 51 -7.81 -3.91 9.08
N ALA A 52 -7.05 -4.46 8.14
CA ALA A 52 -7.12 -4.17 6.72
C ALA A 52 -8.05 -5.18 6.03
N HIS A 53 -9.25 -4.73 5.70
CA HIS A 53 -10.18 -5.41 4.82
C HIS A 53 -9.81 -5.14 3.36
N ILE A 54 -9.22 -6.14 2.71
CA ILE A 54 -8.86 -6.07 1.29
C ILE A 54 -9.95 -6.79 0.49
N PHE A 55 -10.79 -6.04 -0.20
CA PHE A 55 -11.76 -6.62 -1.13
C PHE A 55 -11.19 -6.61 -2.54
N ALA A 56 -10.91 -7.79 -3.08
CA ALA A 56 -10.35 -7.95 -4.43
C ALA A 56 -11.37 -8.65 -5.32
N SER A 57 -12.03 -7.85 -6.17
CA SER A 57 -12.89 -8.36 -7.23
C SER A 57 -12.17 -8.29 -8.59
N PHE A 58 -12.80 -8.83 -9.63
CA PHE A 58 -12.26 -8.73 -10.99
C PHE A 58 -12.44 -7.35 -11.62
N ASN A 59 -13.34 -6.52 -11.06
CA ASN A 59 -13.66 -5.20 -11.61
C ASN A 59 -12.97 -4.09 -10.81
N ASP A 60 -12.89 -4.22 -9.49
CA ASP A 60 -12.25 -3.22 -8.63
C ASP A 60 -11.61 -3.85 -7.38
N THR A 61 -10.73 -3.09 -6.74
CA THR A 61 -10.00 -3.45 -5.53
C THR A 61 -10.19 -2.39 -4.47
N PHE A 62 -10.47 -2.81 -3.24
CA PHE A 62 -10.70 -1.92 -2.11
C PHE A 62 -9.70 -2.24 -1.03
N VAL A 63 -9.06 -1.19 -0.52
CA VAL A 63 -8.24 -1.24 0.67
C VAL A 63 -8.95 -0.42 1.74
N HIS A 64 -9.44 -1.12 2.76
CA HIS A 64 -10.21 -0.53 3.82
C HIS A 64 -9.58 -0.87 5.17
N VAL A 65 -9.15 0.13 5.92
CA VAL A 65 -8.56 -0.06 7.24
C VAL A 65 -9.53 0.42 8.30
N THR A 66 -9.77 -0.45 9.27
CA THR A 66 -10.62 -0.22 10.44
C THR A 66 -9.86 -0.45 11.73
N ASP A 67 -10.52 -0.15 12.83
CA ASP A 67 -10.18 -0.62 14.17
C ASP A 67 -10.34 -2.15 14.30
N LEU A 68 -10.01 -2.69 15.48
CA LEU A 68 -10.14 -4.12 15.80
C LEU A 68 -11.61 -4.59 15.85
N SER A 69 -12.54 -3.72 16.27
CA SER A 69 -13.97 -4.05 16.25
C SER A 69 -14.54 -4.06 14.82
N GLY A 70 -13.86 -3.41 13.87
CA GLY A 70 -14.33 -3.26 12.49
C GLY A 70 -15.52 -2.31 12.33
N LYS A 71 -15.82 -1.50 13.34
CA LYS A 71 -16.94 -0.54 13.34
C LYS A 71 -16.49 0.83 12.86
N GLU A 72 -15.31 1.26 13.29
CA GLU A 72 -14.79 2.59 12.97
C GLU A 72 -13.78 2.50 11.83
N THR A 73 -14.00 3.31 10.81
CA THR A 73 -13.21 3.27 9.58
C THR A 73 -12.18 4.38 9.61
N ILE A 74 -10.91 4.02 9.44
CA ILE A 74 -9.81 4.98 9.52
C ILE A 74 -9.51 5.51 8.12
N SER A 75 -9.38 4.60 7.16
CA SER A 75 -9.26 5.00 5.76
C SER A 75 -9.86 3.97 4.82
N ARG A 76 -10.49 4.47 3.76
CA ARG A 76 -11.04 3.68 2.67
C ARG A 76 -10.57 4.27 1.35
N VAL A 77 -9.89 3.47 0.54
CA VAL A 77 -9.44 3.86 -0.80
C VAL A 77 -9.70 2.68 -1.74
N THR A 78 -10.13 3.00 -2.97
CA THR A 78 -10.36 2.00 -4.01
C THR A 78 -9.39 2.20 -5.17
N GLY A 79 -9.23 1.18 -6.01
CA GLY A 79 -8.44 1.27 -7.24
C GLY A 79 -9.00 2.33 -8.19
N GLY A 80 -10.32 2.38 -8.35
CA GLY A 80 -11.00 3.39 -9.18
C GLY A 80 -10.84 4.84 -8.70
N MET A 81 -10.52 5.10 -7.42
CA MET A 81 -10.20 6.46 -6.98
C MET A 81 -8.85 6.96 -7.51
N LYS A 82 -7.95 6.05 -7.88
CA LYS A 82 -6.58 6.37 -8.29
C LYS A 82 -6.39 6.33 -9.81
N VAL A 83 -7.20 5.55 -10.50
CA VAL A 83 -7.14 5.40 -11.95
C VAL A 83 -8.45 5.88 -12.56
N LYS A 84 -8.37 6.73 -13.60
CA LYS A 84 -9.55 7.30 -14.27
C LYS A 84 -10.17 6.38 -15.32
N ALA A 85 -9.51 5.28 -15.65
CA ALA A 85 -9.96 4.34 -16.68
C ALA A 85 -10.69 3.17 -16.04
N ASP A 86 -11.97 2.99 -16.39
CA ASP A 86 -12.86 1.96 -15.83
C ASP A 86 -12.32 0.52 -15.97
N ARG A 87 -11.56 0.25 -17.03
CA ARG A 87 -10.97 -1.06 -17.28
C ARG A 87 -9.81 -1.41 -16.34
N ASP A 88 -9.15 -0.38 -15.80
CA ASP A 88 -7.89 -0.49 -15.07
C ASP A 88 -8.09 -0.36 -13.54
N GLU A 89 -9.34 -0.34 -13.08
CA GLU A 89 -9.71 -0.25 -11.65
C GLU A 89 -9.26 -1.47 -10.84
N SER A 90 -9.36 -2.68 -11.41
CA SER A 90 -8.87 -3.92 -10.78
C SER A 90 -7.38 -4.17 -10.99
N SER A 91 -6.71 -3.32 -11.78
CA SER A 91 -5.32 -3.55 -12.14
C SER A 91 -4.42 -3.63 -10.90
N PRO A 92 -3.37 -4.45 -10.93
CA PRO A 92 -2.43 -4.54 -9.80
C PRO A 92 -1.74 -3.21 -9.50
N TYR A 93 -1.61 -2.34 -10.51
CA TYR A 93 -1.06 -1.00 -10.36
C TYR A 93 -1.99 -0.08 -9.57
N ALA A 94 -3.29 -0.08 -9.88
CA ALA A 94 -4.29 0.69 -9.12
C ALA A 94 -4.32 0.28 -7.64
N ALA A 95 -4.31 -1.04 -7.37
CA ALA A 95 -4.29 -1.59 -6.02
C ALA A 95 -3.04 -1.18 -5.22
N MET A 96 -1.88 -1.10 -5.88
CA MET A 96 -0.63 -0.67 -5.26
C MET A 96 -0.70 0.79 -4.81
N LEU A 97 -1.19 1.69 -5.67
CA LEU A 97 -1.34 3.11 -5.34
C LEU A 97 -2.31 3.29 -4.18
N ALA A 98 -3.48 2.64 -4.26
CA ALA A 98 -4.49 2.70 -3.20
C ALA A 98 -3.94 2.25 -1.83
N ALA A 99 -3.15 1.17 -1.81
CA ALA A 99 -2.52 0.67 -0.58
C ALA A 99 -1.47 1.62 -0.01
N GLN A 100 -0.71 2.32 -0.86
CA GLN A 100 0.27 3.31 -0.41
C GLN A 100 -0.41 4.51 0.25
N ASP A 101 -1.49 5.02 -0.34
CA ASP A 101 -2.25 6.14 0.23
C ASP A 101 -2.87 5.80 1.58
N VAL A 102 -3.43 4.58 1.70
CA VAL A 102 -3.96 4.06 2.96
C VAL A 102 -2.86 3.97 4.01
N ALA A 103 -1.68 3.45 3.66
CA ALA A 103 -0.56 3.33 4.59
C ALA A 103 -0.10 4.71 5.12
N THR A 104 -0.05 5.73 4.26
CA THR A 104 0.28 7.10 4.68
C THR A 104 -0.72 7.63 5.71
N ARG A 105 -2.03 7.50 5.44
CA ARG A 105 -3.08 7.91 6.39
C ARG A 105 -3.05 7.11 7.69
N CYS A 106 -2.77 5.82 7.63
CA CYS A 106 -2.64 4.98 8.82
C CYS A 106 -1.47 5.41 9.71
N ARG A 107 -0.36 5.87 9.13
CA ARG A 107 0.79 6.41 9.87
C ARG A 107 0.46 7.73 10.56
N GLU A 108 -0.29 8.62 9.89
CA GLU A 108 -0.76 9.87 10.50
C GLU A 108 -1.63 9.63 11.74
N VAL A 109 -2.43 8.56 11.73
CA VAL A 109 -3.28 8.14 12.85
C VAL A 109 -2.50 7.33 13.92
N GLY A 110 -1.29 6.88 13.62
CA GLY A 110 -0.45 6.12 14.57
C GLY A 110 -0.67 4.60 14.57
N ILE A 111 -1.27 4.04 13.52
CA ILE A 111 -1.35 2.57 13.35
C ILE A 111 -0.02 2.06 12.81
N THR A 112 0.56 1.05 13.45
CA THR A 112 1.86 0.49 13.06
C THR A 112 1.75 -0.94 12.51
N ALA A 113 0.70 -1.68 12.88
CA ALA A 113 0.46 -3.05 12.44
C ALA A 113 -0.96 -3.27 11.92
N LEU A 114 -1.12 -4.19 10.97
CA LEU A 114 -2.41 -4.52 10.35
C LEU A 114 -2.65 -6.03 10.30
N HIS A 115 -3.81 -6.46 10.80
CA HIS A 115 -4.39 -7.76 10.47
C HIS A 115 -5.03 -7.69 9.09
N VAL A 116 -4.76 -8.65 8.22
CA VAL A 116 -5.27 -8.63 6.86
C VAL A 116 -6.43 -9.59 6.74
N LYS A 117 -7.60 -9.08 6.35
CA LYS A 117 -8.77 -9.87 5.98
C LYS A 117 -8.98 -9.76 4.47
N LEU A 118 -8.57 -10.80 3.76
CA LEU A 118 -8.75 -10.89 2.31
C LEU A 118 -10.18 -11.30 2.00
N ARG A 119 -10.81 -10.65 1.03
CA ARG A 119 -12.18 -10.95 0.59
C ARG A 119 -12.28 -10.92 -0.92
N ALA A 120 -12.72 -12.01 -1.53
CA ALA A 120 -13.23 -12.03 -2.90
C ALA A 120 -14.75 -11.78 -2.93
N THR A 121 -15.34 -11.67 -4.13
CA THR A 121 -16.79 -11.45 -4.29
C THR A 121 -17.63 -12.51 -3.56
N GLY A 122 -17.26 -13.79 -3.70
CA GLY A 122 -17.89 -14.91 -3.00
C GLY A 122 -19.39 -15.05 -3.23
N GLY A 123 -20.09 -15.76 -2.32
CA GLY A 123 -21.50 -16.08 -2.46
C GLY A 123 -21.77 -16.98 -3.67
N THR A 124 -22.67 -16.54 -4.55
CA THR A 124 -22.91 -17.17 -5.87
C THR A 124 -21.88 -16.76 -6.92
N GLY A 125 -21.02 -15.79 -6.61
CA GLY A 125 -19.97 -15.28 -7.47
C GLY A 125 -18.70 -16.12 -7.43
N THR A 126 -17.64 -15.59 -8.00
CA THR A 126 -16.30 -16.18 -7.94
C THR A 126 -15.73 -16.06 -6.52
N LYS A 127 -15.22 -17.17 -5.99
CA LYS A 127 -14.53 -17.24 -4.70
C LYS A 127 -13.04 -16.91 -4.81
N THR A 128 -12.49 -16.95 -6.03
CA THR A 128 -11.09 -16.59 -6.30
C THR A 128 -10.90 -15.08 -6.15
N PRO A 129 -9.90 -14.63 -5.39
CA PRO A 129 -9.58 -13.21 -5.27
C PRO A 129 -9.12 -12.63 -6.62
N GLY A 130 -9.45 -11.37 -6.85
CA GLY A 130 -9.06 -10.64 -8.05
C GLY A 130 -7.57 -10.31 -8.12
N PRO A 131 -7.09 -9.79 -9.27
CA PRO A 131 -5.66 -9.57 -9.54
C PRO A 131 -4.98 -8.56 -8.61
N GLY A 132 -5.73 -7.61 -8.02
CA GLY A 132 -5.17 -6.63 -7.09
C GLY A 132 -4.94 -7.12 -5.66
N ALA A 133 -5.38 -8.34 -5.29
CA ALA A 133 -5.22 -8.88 -3.94
C ALA A 133 -3.75 -8.95 -3.48
N GLN A 134 -2.93 -9.63 -4.28
CA GLN A 134 -1.51 -9.84 -3.95
C GLN A 134 -0.73 -8.53 -3.99
N SER A 135 -1.07 -7.65 -4.94
CA SER A 135 -0.40 -6.36 -5.13
C SER A 135 -0.67 -5.41 -3.95
N ALA A 136 -1.91 -5.33 -3.47
CA ALA A 136 -2.26 -4.52 -2.30
C ALA A 136 -1.52 -4.99 -1.04
N LEU A 137 -1.50 -6.32 -0.78
CA LEU A 137 -0.81 -6.89 0.38
C LEU A 137 0.70 -6.61 0.33
N ARG A 138 1.32 -6.80 -0.84
CA ARG A 138 2.73 -6.50 -1.06
C ARG A 138 3.04 -5.02 -0.89
N ALA A 139 2.15 -4.14 -1.34
CA ALA A 139 2.31 -2.70 -1.23
C ALA A 139 2.22 -2.23 0.23
N LEU A 140 1.30 -2.76 1.04
CA LEU A 140 1.21 -2.47 2.48
C LEU A 140 2.49 -2.88 3.23
N ALA A 141 3.04 -4.06 2.93
CA ALA A 141 4.32 -4.51 3.50
C ALA A 141 5.48 -3.56 3.13
N ARG A 142 5.56 -3.16 1.85
CA ARG A 142 6.59 -2.24 1.35
C ARG A 142 6.45 -0.84 1.94
N ALA A 143 5.22 -0.42 2.22
CA ALA A 143 4.91 0.83 2.90
C ALA A 143 5.16 0.75 4.42
N GLY A 144 5.91 -0.24 4.91
CA GLY A 144 6.40 -0.28 6.30
C GLY A 144 5.35 -0.61 7.36
N MET A 145 4.16 -1.06 6.96
CA MET A 145 3.16 -1.56 7.91
C MET A 145 3.53 -2.99 8.32
N ARG A 146 3.49 -3.29 9.63
CA ARG A 146 3.75 -4.66 10.10
C ARG A 146 2.53 -5.54 9.84
N ILE A 147 2.71 -6.63 9.10
CA ILE A 147 1.62 -7.57 8.81
C ILE A 147 1.45 -8.52 9.99
N GLY A 148 0.23 -8.58 10.51
CA GLY A 148 -0.18 -9.53 11.53
C GLY A 148 -0.75 -10.81 10.91
N ARG A 149 -1.89 -11.27 11.43
CA ARG A 149 -2.62 -12.43 10.92
C ARG A 149 -3.27 -12.14 9.58
N ILE A 150 -3.23 -13.12 8.68
CA ILE A 150 -3.87 -13.09 7.37
C ILE A 150 -5.00 -14.12 7.39
N GLU A 151 -6.22 -13.66 7.14
CA GLU A 151 -7.42 -14.49 7.12
C GLU A 151 -8.17 -14.28 5.80
N ASP A 152 -8.73 -15.35 5.24
CA ASP A 152 -9.68 -15.26 4.13
C ASP A 152 -11.10 -15.21 4.68
N VAL A 153 -11.79 -14.09 4.42
CA VAL A 153 -13.19 -13.85 4.80
C VAL A 153 -14.11 -13.85 3.57
N THR A 154 -13.73 -14.58 2.52
CA THR A 154 -14.62 -14.84 1.39
C THR A 154 -15.94 -15.43 1.86
N PRO A 155 -17.10 -14.85 1.50
CA PRO A 155 -18.37 -15.40 1.91
C PRO A 155 -18.63 -16.74 1.22
N VAL A 156 -18.59 -17.83 1.99
CA VAL A 156 -18.90 -19.18 1.53
C VAL A 156 -20.28 -19.57 2.05
N PRO A 157 -21.31 -19.64 1.18
CA PRO A 157 -22.63 -20.08 1.62
C PRO A 157 -22.68 -21.60 1.80
N THR A 158 -23.43 -22.08 2.80
CA THR A 158 -23.70 -23.52 3.00
C THR A 158 -24.45 -24.10 1.80
N ASP A 159 -25.53 -23.42 1.40
CA ASP A 159 -26.24 -23.62 0.14
C ASP A 159 -26.44 -22.26 -0.53
N SER A 160 -26.33 -22.23 -1.85
CA SER A 160 -26.37 -20.97 -2.61
C SER A 160 -27.69 -20.80 -3.35
N THR A 161 -28.14 -19.55 -3.48
CA THR A 161 -29.23 -19.21 -4.40
C THR A 161 -28.80 -19.40 -5.86
N ARG A 162 -29.76 -19.36 -6.79
CA ARG A 162 -29.47 -19.52 -8.22
C ARG A 162 -28.48 -18.45 -8.70
N ARG A 163 -27.34 -18.89 -9.23
CA ARG A 163 -26.29 -18.01 -9.78
C ARG A 163 -26.82 -17.14 -10.93
N LYS A 164 -26.33 -15.90 -11.02
CA LYS A 164 -26.60 -14.97 -12.12
C LYS A 164 -26.16 -15.57 -13.46
N GLY A 165 -27.13 -15.89 -14.33
CA GLY A 165 -26.91 -16.48 -15.64
C GLY A 165 -28.11 -17.30 -16.13
N GLY A 166 -28.16 -17.56 -17.43
CA GLY A 166 -29.13 -18.52 -17.98
C GLY A 166 -28.80 -19.95 -17.55
N ARG A 167 -29.72 -20.90 -17.74
CA ARG A 167 -29.45 -22.34 -17.53
C ARG A 167 -28.23 -22.83 -18.31
N ARG A 168 -27.97 -22.21 -19.47
CA ARG A 168 -26.86 -22.52 -20.38
C ARG A 168 -25.59 -21.69 -20.11
N GLY A 169 -25.56 -20.91 -19.02
CA GLY A 169 -24.44 -20.02 -18.68
C GLY A 169 -24.37 -18.73 -19.51
N ARG A 170 -23.25 -18.02 -19.38
CA ARG A 170 -22.90 -16.85 -20.21
C ARG A 170 -22.21 -17.35 -21.48
N ARG A 171 -22.83 -17.15 -22.63
CA ARG A 171 -22.24 -17.39 -23.95
C ARG A 171 -21.72 -16.05 -24.47
N LEU A 172 -20.43 -15.99 -24.74
CA LEU A 172 -19.75 -14.88 -25.41
C LEU A 172 -19.61 -15.22 -26.89
#